data_AF-A3IVS9-F1
#
_entry.id   AF-A3IVS9-F1
#
_cell.length_a   1.000
_cell.length_b   1.000
_cell.length_c   1.000
_cell.angle_alpha   90.00
_cell.angle_beta   90.00
_cell.angle_gamma   90.00
#
_symmetry.space_group_name_H-M   'P 1'
#
loop_
_entity.id
_entity.type
_entity.pdbx_description
1 polymer ?
#
loop_
_entity_poly.entity_id
_entity_poly.type
_entity_poly.pdbx_seq_one_letter_code
_entity_poly.pdbx_strand_id
1 'polypeptide(L)' 'MSNSNVEICPVCGVKIIRSVGGDKVIFSSGPVGTRARLWARVCNYAKKSGCINQNQEAIGSVHENDYYNPIK' A
#
# COMPACT_ATOMS: atom_id res chain seq x y z
N MET A 1 -12.28 -1.39 23.54
CA MET A 1 -12.72 -1.52 22.13
C MET A 1 -11.47 -1.52 21.27
N SER A 2 -11.19 -2.64 20.60
CA SER A 2 -9.99 -2.85 19.79
C SER A 2 -10.08 -2.01 18.51
N ASN A 3 -9.62 -0.77 18.58
CA ASN A 3 -9.31 0.05 17.40
C ASN A 3 -8.17 -0.62 16.64
N SER A 4 -8.53 -1.64 15.88
CA SER A 4 -7.61 -2.25 14.94
C SER A 4 -7.36 -1.17 13.89
N ASN A 5 -6.26 -0.43 14.02
CA ASN A 5 -5.76 0.55 13.06
C ASN A 5 -5.31 -0.15 11.76
N VAL A 6 -6.00 -1.20 11.33
CA VAL A 6 -5.62 -2.09 10.24
C VAL A 6 -6.75 -2.10 9.22
N GLU A 7 -6.45 -1.63 8.02
CA GLU A 7 -7.35 -1.69 6.88
C GLU A 7 -6.84 -2.76 5.91
N ILE A 8 -7.73 -3.66 5.47
CA ILE A 8 -7.37 -4.69 4.49
C ILE A 8 -8.03 -4.33 3.18
N CYS A 9 -7.24 -4.24 2.11
CA CYS A 9 -7.76 -3.97 0.78
C CYS A 9 -8.57 -5.18 0.29
N PRO A 10 -9.87 -5.04 -0.04
CA PRO A 10 -10.68 -6.16 -0.52
C PRO A 10 -10.29 -6.61 -1.94
N VAL A 11 -9.57 -5.77 -2.69
CA VAL A 11 -9.13 -6.07 -4.06
C VAL A 11 -7.80 -6.83 -4.10
N CYS A 12 -6.83 -6.43 -3.28
CA CYS A 12 -5.48 -7.00 -3.32
C CYS A 12 -5.02 -7.71 -2.03
N GLY A 13 -5.83 -7.70 -0.97
CA GLY A 13 -5.53 -8.35 0.31
C GLY A 13 -4.42 -7.71 1.15
N VAL A 14 -3.79 -6.64 0.63
CA VAL A 14 -2.73 -5.91 1.34
C VAL A 14 -3.30 -5.21 2.57
N LYS A 15 -2.55 -5.24 3.68
CA LYS A 15 -2.94 -4.60 4.94
C LYS A 15 -2.22 -3.27 5.11
N ILE A 16 -2.95 -2.23 5.52
CA ILE A 16 -2.41 -0.92 5.88
C ILE A 16 -2.63 -0.72 7.37
N ILE A 17 -1.53 -0.56 8.10
CA ILE A 17 -1.54 -0.29 9.54
C ILE A 17 -1.36 1.21 9.74
N ARG A 18 -2.41 1.91 10.17
CA ARG A 18 -2.34 3.33 10.52
C ARG A 18 -1.53 3.53 11.78
N SER A 19 -0.62 4.48 11.76
CA SER A 19 0.27 4.79 12.88
C SER A 19 0.60 6.27 12.91
N VAL A 20 0.73 6.82 14.11
CA VAL A 20 1.21 8.20 14.30
C VAL A 20 2.66 8.25 13.81
N GLY A 21 2.93 9.06 12.79
CA GLY A 21 4.24 9.12 12.11
C GLY A 21 4.32 8.39 10.76
N GLY A 22 3.23 7.80 10.28
CA GLY A 22 3.12 7.25 8.93
C GLY A 22 2.62 5.80 8.90
N ASP A 23 1.86 5.45 7.86
CA ASP A 23 1.30 4.11 7.73
C ASP A 23 2.32 3.07 7.31
N LYS A 24 2.15 1.85 7.84
CA LYS A 24 2.93 0.67 7.42
C LYS A 24 2.08 -0.21 6.52
N VAL A 25 2.64 -0.64 5.40
CA VAL A 25 1.95 -1.54 4.46
C VAL A 25 2.54 -2.94 4.54
N ILE A 26 1.70 -3.93 4.82
CA ILE A 26 2.06 -5.35 4.88
C ILE A 26 1.58 -6.05 3.61
N PHE A 27 2.53 -6.38 2.73
CA PHE A 27 2.29 -7.18 1.54
C PHE A 27 2.18 -8.68 1.88
N SER A 28 1.66 -9.49 0.95
CA SER A 28 1.59 -10.95 1.12
C SER A 28 2.97 -11.62 1.11
N SER A 29 3.96 -10.97 0.53
CA SER A 29 5.36 -11.40 0.48
C SER A 29 6.30 -10.20 0.43
N GLY A 30 7.51 -10.39 0.95
CA GLY A 30 8.54 -9.35 0.98
C GLY A 30 8.46 -8.41 2.19
N PRO A 31 9.25 -7.33 2.18
CA PRO A 31 9.35 -6.40 3.31
C PRO A 31 8.11 -5.53 3.47
N VAL A 32 7.95 -4.96 4.68
CA VAL A 32 7.02 -3.87 4.94
C VAL A 32 7.33 -2.70 4.01
N GLY A 33 6.30 -2.05 3.49
CA GLY A 33 6.45 -0.89 2.62
C GLY A 33 5.54 0.28 3.00
N THR A 34 5.42 1.21 2.05
CA THR A 34 4.69 2.46 2.17
C THR A 34 3.45 2.45 1.27
N ARG A 35 2.56 3.44 1.45
CA ARG A 35 1.42 3.65 0.54
C ARG A 35 1.87 3.96 -0.89
N ALA A 36 2.99 4.68 -1.08
CA ALA A 36 3.60 4.90 -2.39
C ALA A 36 3.96 3.58 -3.08
N ARG A 37 4.67 2.67 -2.39
CA ARG A 37 5.01 1.34 -2.91
C ARG A 37 3.77 0.49 -3.22
N LEU A 38 2.74 0.56 -2.37
CA LEU A 38 1.48 -0.15 -2.61
C LEU A 38 0.79 0.30 -3.89
N TRP A 39 0.73 1.62 -4.09
CA TRP A 39 0.16 2.19 -5.30
C TRP A 39 1.00 1.79 -6.52
N ALA A 40 2.30 2.04 -6.48
CA ALA A 40 3.22 1.82 -7.60
C ALA A 40 3.29 0.37 -8.07
N ARG A 41 3.08 -0.62 -7.18
CA ARG A 41 3.18 -2.06 -7.51
C ARG A 41 1.85 -2.77 -7.69
N VAL A 42 0.77 -2.29 -7.07
CA VAL A 42 -0.48 -3.05 -6.98
C VAL A 42 -1.68 -2.19 -7.33
N CYS A 43 -1.99 -1.15 -6.54
CA CYS A 43 -3.27 -0.45 -6.71
C CYS A 43 -3.33 0.38 -8.01
N ASN A 44 -2.20 0.82 -8.57
CA ASN A 44 -2.17 1.45 -9.90
C ASN A 44 -2.49 0.46 -11.04
N TYR A 45 -2.16 -0.83 -10.87
CA TYR A 45 -2.35 -1.86 -11.89
C TYR A 45 -3.58 -2.73 -11.70
N ALA A 46 -4.17 -2.75 -10.50
CA ALA A 46 -5.28 -3.63 -10.18
C ALA A 46 -6.49 -3.45 -11.13
N LYS A 47 -6.60 -2.29 -11.82
CA LYS A 47 -7.64 -1.94 -12.83
C LYS A 47 -9.08 -2.25 -12.38
N LYS A 48 -9.28 -2.49 -11.09
CA LYS A 48 -10.55 -2.84 -10.44
C LYS A 48 -10.89 -1.69 -9.49
N SER A 49 -12.06 -1.12 -9.67
CA SER A 49 -12.65 -0.19 -8.72
C SER A 49 -12.69 -0.85 -7.33
N GLY A 50 -12.24 -0.13 -6.29
CA GLY A 50 -12.28 -0.61 -4.91
C GLY A 50 -10.93 -0.89 -4.23
N CYS A 51 -9.78 -0.65 -4.87
CA CYS A 51 -8.51 -0.63 -4.13
C CYS A 51 -8.54 0.54 -3.13
N ILE A 52 -8.23 0.28 -1.85
CA ILE A 52 -8.33 1.31 -0.80
C ILE A 52 -7.22 2.37 -0.88
N ASN A 53 -6.14 2.09 -1.60
CA ASN A 53 -4.97 2.96 -1.71
C ASN A 53 -4.99 3.74 -3.04
N GLN A 54 -5.99 4.62 -3.20
CA GLN A 54 -6.20 5.46 -4.40
C GLN A 54 -6.22 6.97 -4.09
N ASN A 55 -6.26 7.37 -2.81
CA ASN A 55 -6.20 8.78 -2.44
C ASN A 55 -4.77 9.31 -2.59
N GLN A 56 -4.56 10.25 -3.50
CA GLN A 56 -3.24 10.80 -3.84
C GLN A 56 -2.54 11.48 -2.65
N GLU A 57 -3.28 12.16 -1.77
CA GLU A 57 -2.70 12.79 -0.58
C GLU A 57 -2.19 11.75 0.41
N ALA A 58 -2.93 10.64 0.57
CA ALA A 58 -2.53 9.54 1.45
C ALA A 58 -1.40 8.69 0.86
N ILE A 59 -1.31 8.60 -0.48
CA ILE A 59 -0.22 7.92 -1.18
C ILE A 59 1.09 8.68 -1.00
N GLY A 60 1.04 10.01 -1.09
CA GLY A 60 2.21 10.87 -1.06
C GLY A 60 3.03 10.82 -2.35
N SER A 61 4.31 11.15 -2.24
CA SER A 61 5.23 11.12 -3.40
C SER A 61 5.64 9.68 -3.72
N VAL A 62 5.53 9.31 -4.99
CA VAL A 62 5.97 8.02 -5.52
C VAL A 62 7.32 8.20 -6.21
N HIS A 63 8.30 7.38 -5.85
CA HIS A 63 9.65 7.44 -6.39
C HIS A 63 9.96 6.20 -7.25
N GLU A 64 11.02 6.25 -8.07
CA GLU A 64 11.39 5.15 -8.98
C GLU A 64 11.61 3.81 -8.23
N ASN A 65 12.14 3.86 -7.01
CA ASN A 65 12.38 2.70 -6.15
C ASN A 65 11.11 2.11 -5.51
N ASP A 66 9.96 2.78 -5.62
CA ASP A 66 8.67 2.24 -5.20
C ASP A 66 8.14 1.23 -6.21
N TYR A 67 8.46 1.39 -7.49
CA TYR A 67 8.11 0.42 -8.53
C TYR A 67 8.83 -0.91 -8.31
N TYR A 68 8.32 -1.95 -8.95
CA TYR A 68 8.96 -3.26 -8.91
C TYR A 68 10.24 -3.23 -9.76
N ASN A 69 11.38 -3.50 -9.13
CA ASN A 69 12.67 -3.63 -9.80
C ASN A 69 13.28 -5.00 -9.44
N PRO A 70 13.10 -6.04 -10.28
CA PRO A 70 13.77 -7.31 -10.07
C PRO A 70 15.27 -7.11 -10.27
N ILE A 71 16.07 -7.50 -9.27
CA ILE A 71 17.53 -7.58 -9.43
C ILE A 71 17.79 -8.56 -10.58
N LYS A 72 18.48 -8.10 -11.63
CA LYS A 72 18.87 -8.90 -12.79
C LYS A 72 19.87 -9.97 -12.42
#